data_AF-A0A7S1CYW5-F1
#
_entry.id   AF-A0A7S1CYW5-F1
#
_cell.length_a   1.000
_cell.length_b   1.000
_cell.length_c   1.000
_cell.angle_alpha   90.00
_cell.angle_beta   90.00
_cell.angle_gamma   90.00
#
_symmetry.space_group_name_H-M   'P 1'
#
loop_
_entity.id
_entity.type
_entity.pdbx_description
1 polymer ?
#
loop_
_entity_poly.entity_id
_entity_poly.type
_entity_poly.pdbx_seq_one_letter_code
_entity_poly.pdbx_strand_id
1 'polypeptide(L)'
;VMKLKQSLHVSDVAVQGVAQAIDFVLNERLAGGREVLAKLLEAGEIRKLDAQIGEASREGKLDSAFFTVLNMNIQDAVDSEGENPSTENDSEGASRSSILMHIYTRCQEEVEKKLPGGVALLNKLIRTEQPAIRQNQIQHYLCPQPDVITLPDGQKIPVKDADQRKVLVPPTELVDAISDAVARVRTLENAGGVDKVDAAGMVEGFRQVAKEVRIVIGNEYGVKSQDSHRQ
;
A
#
# COMPACT_ATOMS: atom_id res chain seq x y z
N VAL A 1 -19.37 -17.27 -0.93
CA VAL A 1 -19.17 -18.33 -1.95
C VAL A 1 -20.30 -19.38 -2.01
N MET A 2 -20.85 -19.88 -0.89
CA MET A 2 -21.91 -20.91 -0.95
C MET A 2 -23.31 -20.44 -1.41
N LYS A 3 -23.62 -19.14 -1.37
CA LYS A 3 -24.94 -18.64 -1.84
C LYS A 3 -25.04 -18.41 -3.35
N LEU A 4 -23.93 -18.49 -4.09
CA LEU A 4 -23.92 -18.42 -5.56
C LEU A 4 -24.24 -19.76 -6.23
N LYS A 5 -24.20 -20.89 -5.49
CA LYS A 5 -24.50 -22.22 -6.03
C LYS A 5 -25.99 -22.56 -6.02
N GLN A 6 -26.83 -21.84 -5.25
CA GLN A 6 -28.27 -22.11 -5.16
C GLN A 6 -29.13 -21.34 -6.18
N SER A 7 -28.57 -20.36 -6.91
CA SER A 7 -29.28 -19.64 -7.98
C SER A 7 -29.15 -20.30 -9.36
N LEU A 8 -28.53 -21.49 -9.45
CA LEU A 8 -28.21 -22.19 -10.71
C LEU A 8 -29.41 -22.80 -11.44
N HIS A 9 -30.66 -22.61 -10.99
CA HIS A 9 -31.83 -23.24 -11.62
C HIS A 9 -32.78 -22.32 -12.40
N VAL A 10 -32.52 -21.01 -12.43
CA VAL A 10 -33.07 -20.11 -13.46
C VAL A 10 -32.03 -19.01 -13.69
N SER A 11 -30.97 -19.29 -14.47
CA SER A 11 -30.02 -18.24 -14.86
C SER A 11 -30.45 -17.66 -16.20
N ASP A 12 -30.98 -16.45 -16.14
CA ASP A 12 -31.29 -15.59 -17.28
C ASP A 12 -30.06 -15.52 -18.21
N VAL A 13 -30.25 -15.66 -19.52
CA VAL A 13 -29.17 -15.66 -20.54
C VAL A 13 -28.34 -14.39 -20.43
N ALA A 14 -28.96 -13.29 -20.00
CA ALA A 14 -28.29 -12.03 -19.72
C ALA A 14 -27.28 -12.13 -18.56
N VAL A 15 -27.58 -12.87 -17.50
CA VAL A 15 -26.69 -13.06 -16.35
C VAL A 15 -25.48 -13.93 -16.72
N GLN A 16 -25.68 -14.94 -17.56
CA GLN A 16 -24.58 -15.76 -18.09
C GLN A 16 -23.68 -14.95 -19.05
N GLY A 17 -24.27 -14.12 -19.91
CA GLY A 17 -23.51 -13.24 -20.80
C GLY A 17 -22.69 -12.20 -20.03
N VAL A 18 -23.23 -11.63 -18.96
CA VAL A 18 -22.49 -10.71 -18.07
C VAL A 18 -21.36 -11.44 -17.35
N ALA A 19 -21.59 -12.65 -16.84
CA ALA A 19 -20.52 -13.44 -16.19
C ALA A 19 -19.37 -13.73 -17.16
N GLN A 20 -19.67 -14.17 -18.38
CA GLN A 20 -18.65 -14.42 -19.42
C GLN A 20 -17.88 -13.16 -19.81
N ALA A 21 -18.56 -12.00 -19.91
CA ALA A 21 -17.92 -10.72 -20.20
C ALA A 21 -16.99 -10.28 -19.05
N ILE A 22 -17.41 -10.47 -17.80
CA ILE A 22 -16.57 -10.19 -16.62
C ILE A 22 -15.33 -11.10 -16.63
N ASP A 23 -15.51 -12.40 -16.86
CA ASP A 23 -14.41 -13.36 -16.92
C ASP A 23 -13.43 -13.02 -18.06
N PHE A 24 -13.94 -12.61 -19.23
CA PHE A 24 -13.11 -12.18 -20.35
C PHE A 24 -12.25 -10.96 -19.97
N VAL A 25 -12.86 -9.91 -19.42
CA VAL A 25 -12.15 -8.68 -19.01
C VAL A 25 -11.13 -8.99 -17.90
N LEU A 26 -11.47 -9.84 -16.94
CA LEU A 26 -10.55 -10.24 -15.88
C LEU A 26 -9.34 -11.00 -16.43
N ASN A 27 -9.58 -11.94 -17.36
CA ASN A 27 -8.52 -12.70 -18.02
C ASN A 27 -7.60 -11.81 -18.86
N GLU A 28 -8.17 -10.84 -19.59
CA GLU A 28 -7.42 -9.87 -20.37
C GLU A 28 -6.51 -9.00 -19.47
N ARG A 29 -7.05 -8.51 -18.34
CA ARG A 29 -6.26 -7.75 -17.37
C ARG A 29 -5.15 -8.58 -16.72
N LEU A 30 -5.43 -9.83 -16.36
CA LEU A 30 -4.41 -10.76 -15.84
C LEU A 30 -3.35 -11.12 -16.90
N ALA A 31 -3.72 -11.20 -18.17
CA ALA A 31 -2.77 -11.39 -19.26
C ALA A 31 -1.85 -10.17 -19.41
N GLY A 32 -2.41 -8.96 -19.39
CA GLY A 32 -1.64 -7.72 -19.38
C GLY A 32 -0.69 -7.62 -18.19
N GLY A 33 -1.17 -7.97 -16.99
CA GLY A 33 -0.33 -8.03 -15.77
C GLY A 33 0.85 -9.01 -15.90
N ARG A 34 0.62 -10.19 -16.52
CA ARG A 34 1.68 -11.17 -16.81
C ARG A 34 2.71 -10.63 -17.79
N GLU A 35 2.28 -9.96 -18.85
CA GLU A 35 3.18 -9.37 -19.85
C GLU A 35 4.08 -8.29 -19.23
N VAL A 36 3.50 -7.43 -18.37
CA VAL A 36 4.25 -6.40 -17.65
C VAL A 36 5.27 -7.03 -16.71
N LEU A 37 4.89 -8.07 -15.95
CA LEU A 37 5.81 -8.76 -15.06
C LEU A 37 6.95 -9.45 -15.83
N ALA A 38 6.66 -10.09 -16.96
CA ALA A 38 7.68 -10.69 -17.81
C ALA A 38 8.71 -9.66 -18.29
N LYS A 39 8.24 -8.50 -18.77
CA LYS A 39 9.11 -7.39 -19.19
C LYS A 39 10.02 -6.89 -18.06
N LEU A 40 9.49 -6.79 -16.84
CA LEU A 40 10.26 -6.36 -15.67
C LEU A 40 11.32 -7.39 -15.26
N LEU A 41 11.03 -8.68 -15.40
CA LEU A 41 12.00 -9.75 -15.11
C LEU A 41 13.09 -9.86 -16.19
N GLU A 42 12.77 -9.53 -17.44
CA GLU A 42 13.72 -9.53 -18.56
C GLU A 42 14.72 -8.35 -18.52
N ALA A 43 14.48 -7.32 -17.70
CA ALA A 43 15.36 -6.16 -17.60
C ALA A 43 16.81 -6.48 -17.21
N GLY A 44 17.03 -7.58 -16.46
CA GLY A 44 18.34 -8.11 -16.05
C GLY A 44 19.18 -7.24 -15.11
N GLU A 45 18.97 -5.92 -15.10
CA GLU A 45 19.67 -4.93 -14.28
C GLU A 45 18.68 -4.11 -13.44
N ILE A 46 18.97 -3.93 -12.15
CA ILE A 46 18.11 -3.20 -11.19
C ILE A 46 17.78 -1.78 -11.68
N ARG A 47 18.75 -1.06 -12.27
CA ARG A 47 18.52 0.31 -12.77
C ARG A 47 17.54 0.37 -13.95
N LYS A 48 17.62 -0.61 -14.86
CA LYS A 48 16.69 -0.72 -16.00
C LYS A 48 15.31 -1.12 -15.51
N LEU A 49 15.25 -2.04 -14.56
CA LEU A 49 14.03 -2.45 -13.87
C LEU A 49 13.34 -1.25 -13.22
N ASP A 50 14.04 -0.43 -12.42
CA ASP A 50 13.46 0.76 -11.79
C ASP A 50 12.93 1.77 -12.83
N ALA A 51 13.64 1.96 -13.94
CA ALA A 51 13.18 2.83 -15.03
C ALA A 51 11.91 2.31 -15.70
N GLN A 52 11.83 1.00 -15.95
CA GLN A 52 10.65 0.35 -16.53
C GLN A 52 9.46 0.37 -15.57
N ILE A 53 9.68 0.22 -14.26
CA ILE A 53 8.63 0.39 -13.25
C ILE A 53 8.06 1.82 -13.32
N GLY A 54 8.92 2.83 -13.41
CA GLY A 54 8.51 4.22 -13.55
C GLY A 54 7.73 4.51 -14.85
N GLU A 55 8.08 3.83 -15.95
CA GLU A 55 7.33 3.88 -17.21
C GLU A 55 5.97 3.19 -17.10
N ALA A 56 5.92 1.94 -16.63
CA ALA A 56 4.70 1.17 -16.43
C ALA A 56 3.72 1.89 -15.46
N SER A 57 4.26 2.55 -14.43
CA SER A 57 3.49 3.42 -13.55
C SER A 57 2.85 4.56 -14.33
N ARG A 58 3.63 5.33 -15.10
CA ARG A 58 3.13 6.47 -15.90
C ARG A 58 2.05 6.05 -16.91
N GLU A 59 2.19 4.87 -17.49
CA GLU A 59 1.22 4.28 -18.43
C GLU A 59 -0.03 3.69 -17.75
N GLY A 60 -0.09 3.63 -16.43
CA GLY A 60 -1.23 3.07 -15.69
C GLY A 60 -1.33 1.55 -15.74
N LYS A 61 -0.22 0.87 -16.06
CA LYS A 61 -0.15 -0.60 -16.16
C LYS A 61 0.07 -1.31 -14.81
N LEU A 62 0.38 -0.55 -13.75
CA LEU A 62 0.50 -1.06 -12.37
C LEU A 62 -0.88 -1.09 -11.69
N ASP A 63 -1.79 -1.90 -12.21
CA ASP A 63 -3.15 -2.02 -11.71
C ASP A 63 -3.32 -3.21 -10.73
N SER A 64 -4.53 -3.40 -10.21
CA SER A 64 -4.81 -4.49 -9.26
C SER A 64 -4.51 -5.87 -9.85
N ALA A 65 -4.71 -6.06 -11.16
CA ALA A 65 -4.46 -7.34 -11.82
C ALA A 65 -2.96 -7.64 -11.90
N PHE A 66 -2.13 -6.64 -12.18
CA PHE A 66 -0.67 -6.77 -12.09
C PHE A 66 -0.22 -7.21 -10.69
N PHE A 67 -0.70 -6.55 -9.63
CA PHE A 67 -0.33 -6.91 -8.25
C PHE A 67 -0.84 -8.31 -7.84
N THR A 68 -1.99 -8.76 -8.33
CA THR A 68 -2.45 -10.15 -8.13
C THR A 68 -1.48 -11.15 -8.75
N VAL A 69 -1.07 -10.92 -10.01
CA VAL A 69 -0.11 -11.79 -10.71
C VAL A 69 1.24 -11.78 -10.00
N LEU A 70 1.72 -10.61 -9.58
CA LEU A 70 2.98 -10.48 -8.84
C LEU A 70 2.96 -11.25 -7.52
N ASN A 71 1.89 -11.11 -6.71
CA ASN A 71 1.75 -11.83 -5.45
C ASN A 71 1.70 -13.36 -5.64
N MET A 72 1.02 -13.84 -6.68
CA MET A 72 1.03 -15.27 -7.03
C MET A 72 2.45 -15.77 -7.35
N ASN A 73 3.25 -14.97 -8.06
CA ASN A 73 4.63 -15.33 -8.38
C ASN A 73 5.56 -15.25 -7.16
N ILE A 74 5.34 -14.31 -6.24
CA ILE A 74 6.07 -14.24 -4.98
C ILE A 74 5.80 -15.49 -4.15
N GLN A 75 4.53 -15.87 -4.00
CA GLN A 75 4.14 -17.07 -3.27
C GLN A 75 4.75 -18.33 -3.88
N ASP A 76 4.65 -18.49 -5.21
CA ASP A 76 5.27 -19.60 -5.95
C ASP A 76 6.80 -19.67 -5.77
N ALA A 77 7.47 -18.52 -5.80
CA ALA A 77 8.92 -18.45 -5.57
C ALA A 77 9.30 -18.82 -4.13
N VAL A 78 8.54 -18.34 -3.14
CA VAL A 78 8.77 -18.67 -1.72
C VAL A 78 8.55 -20.16 -1.46
N ASP A 79 7.47 -20.73 -1.99
CA ASP A 79 7.13 -22.14 -1.80
C ASP A 79 8.15 -23.05 -2.50
N SER A 80 8.58 -22.70 -3.71
CA SER A 80 9.59 -23.45 -4.47
C SER A 80 10.98 -23.41 -3.84
N GLU A 81 11.37 -22.26 -3.27
CA GLU A 81 12.65 -22.09 -2.56
C GLU A 81 12.64 -22.78 -1.18
N GLY A 82 11.46 -22.96 -0.55
CA GLY A 82 11.28 -23.65 0.73
C GLY A 82 11.30 -25.18 0.63
N GLU A 83 10.87 -25.76 -0.51
CA GLU A 83 10.86 -27.21 -0.73
C GLU A 83 12.18 -27.76 -1.32
N ASN A 84 12.96 -26.93 -2.02
CA ASN A 84 14.29 -27.26 -2.51
C ASN A 84 15.30 -26.19 -2.08
N PRO A 85 16.01 -26.34 -0.94
CA PRO A 85 17.20 -25.55 -0.69
C PRO A 85 18.19 -25.88 -1.80
N SER A 86 18.29 -24.99 -2.79
CA SER A 86 19.08 -25.24 -4.00
C SER A 86 20.51 -25.56 -3.59
N THR A 87 20.95 -26.76 -3.92
CA THR A 87 22.35 -27.20 -3.92
C THR A 87 23.23 -26.13 -4.54
N GLU A 88 24.08 -25.53 -3.70
CA GLU A 88 25.36 -24.81 -3.84
C GLU A 88 26.04 -24.51 -5.20
N ASN A 89 25.43 -24.67 -6.37
CA ASN A 89 26.06 -24.34 -7.65
C ASN A 89 25.06 -23.70 -8.61
N ASP A 90 24.82 -22.39 -8.46
CA ASP A 90 24.97 -21.44 -9.57
C ASP A 90 24.53 -20.01 -9.17
N SER A 91 25.44 -19.07 -9.47
CA SER A 91 25.26 -17.62 -9.59
C SER A 91 25.24 -16.77 -8.31
N GLU A 92 26.17 -15.81 -8.27
CA GLU A 92 26.22 -14.62 -7.41
C GLU A 92 25.05 -13.65 -7.71
N GLY A 93 23.83 -14.15 -7.90
CA GLY A 93 22.63 -13.39 -8.22
C GLY A 93 21.64 -13.33 -7.05
N ALA A 94 20.82 -12.28 -6.99
CA ALA A 94 19.71 -12.21 -6.04
C ALA A 94 18.69 -13.34 -6.32
N SER A 95 18.16 -13.98 -5.27
CA SER A 95 17.12 -15.01 -5.42
C SER A 95 15.89 -14.48 -6.15
N ARG A 96 15.15 -15.35 -6.83
CA ARG A 96 13.93 -14.97 -7.55
C ARG A 96 12.92 -14.32 -6.60
N SER A 97 12.78 -14.85 -5.39
CA SER A 97 11.97 -14.26 -4.32
C SER A 97 12.41 -12.82 -3.97
N SER A 98 13.71 -12.57 -3.85
CA SER A 98 14.28 -11.25 -3.53
C SER A 98 14.02 -10.23 -4.64
N ILE A 99 14.17 -10.64 -5.92
CA ILE A 99 13.88 -9.78 -7.08
C ILE A 99 12.39 -9.42 -7.13
N LEU A 100 11.51 -10.41 -6.93
CA LEU A 100 10.06 -10.17 -6.95
C LEU A 100 9.60 -9.27 -5.78
N MET A 101 10.18 -9.43 -4.59
CA MET A 101 9.92 -8.54 -3.45
C MET A 101 10.42 -7.11 -3.69
N HIS A 102 11.56 -6.96 -4.37
CA HIS A 102 12.05 -5.65 -4.80
C HIS A 102 11.07 -5.00 -5.79
N ILE A 103 10.65 -5.73 -6.83
CA ILE A 103 9.64 -5.25 -7.81
C ILE A 103 8.37 -4.83 -7.09
N TYR A 104 7.86 -5.66 -6.17
CA TYR A 104 6.65 -5.36 -5.40
C TYR A 104 6.77 -4.03 -4.65
N THR A 105 7.86 -3.88 -3.90
CA THR A 105 8.10 -2.68 -3.08
C THR A 105 8.23 -1.43 -3.96
N ARG A 106 9.00 -1.51 -5.06
CA ARG A 106 9.22 -0.37 -5.95
C ARG A 106 7.97 0.02 -6.74
N CYS A 107 7.21 -0.95 -7.26
CA CYS A 107 5.92 -0.69 -7.91
C CYS A 107 4.94 -0.04 -6.93
N GLN A 108 4.89 -0.52 -5.69
CA GLN A 108 4.04 0.06 -4.66
C GLN A 108 4.41 1.51 -4.36
N GLU A 109 5.69 1.83 -4.22
CA GLU A 109 6.16 3.21 -4.02
C GLU A 109 5.77 4.13 -5.19
N GLU A 110 5.90 3.66 -6.44
CA GLU A 110 5.49 4.45 -7.62
C GLU A 110 3.98 4.69 -7.70
N VAL A 111 3.17 3.72 -7.27
CA VAL A 111 1.71 3.90 -7.18
C VAL A 111 1.35 4.88 -6.06
N GLU A 112 2.03 4.80 -4.92
CA GLU A 112 1.79 5.69 -3.77
C GLU A 112 2.12 7.15 -4.04
N LYS A 113 3.09 7.44 -4.90
CA LYS A 113 3.40 8.82 -5.34
C LYS A 113 2.22 9.53 -6.01
N LYS A 114 1.27 8.77 -6.57
CA LYS A 114 0.08 9.31 -7.25
C LYS A 114 -1.13 9.42 -6.34
N LEU A 115 -1.06 8.84 -5.14
CA LEU A 115 -2.15 8.90 -4.17
C LEU A 115 -2.11 10.23 -3.40
N PRO A 116 -3.27 10.71 -2.91
CA PRO A 116 -3.31 11.82 -1.97
C PRO A 116 -2.43 11.53 -0.74
N GLY A 117 -1.78 12.56 -0.19
CA GLY A 117 -0.79 12.41 0.89
C GLY A 117 -1.32 11.64 2.09
N GLY A 118 -2.55 11.93 2.53
CA GLY A 118 -3.22 11.18 3.60
C GLY A 118 -3.40 9.69 3.31
N VAL A 119 -3.78 9.31 2.08
CA VAL A 119 -3.99 7.91 1.68
C VAL A 119 -2.66 7.17 1.54
N ALA A 120 -1.66 7.80 0.93
CA ALA A 120 -0.32 7.25 0.81
C ALA A 120 0.31 7.01 2.20
N LEU A 121 0.16 7.96 3.12
CA LEU A 121 0.63 7.83 4.50
C LEU A 121 -0.10 6.70 5.22
N LEU A 122 -1.43 6.63 5.15
CA LEU A 122 -2.20 5.56 5.79
C LEU A 122 -1.72 4.18 5.33
N ASN A 123 -1.57 4.00 4.01
CA ASN A 123 -1.11 2.74 3.43
C ASN A 123 0.30 2.36 3.94
N LYS A 124 1.20 3.34 4.03
CA LYS A 124 2.55 3.15 4.59
C LYS A 124 2.52 2.75 6.07
N LEU A 125 1.68 3.40 6.87
CA LEU A 125 1.56 3.13 8.31
C LEU A 125 1.01 1.73 8.59
N ILE A 126 0.03 1.26 7.83
CA ILE A 126 -0.57 -0.07 8.03
C ILE A 126 0.43 -1.19 7.71
N ARG A 127 1.29 -1.00 6.71
CA ARG A 127 2.31 -2.00 6.34
C ARG A 127 3.54 -1.98 7.23
N THR A 128 3.76 -0.90 7.98
CA THR A 128 4.90 -0.79 8.88
C THR A 128 4.57 -1.52 10.18
N GLU A 129 5.06 -2.75 10.35
CA GLU A 129 4.74 -3.57 11.53
C GLU A 129 5.39 -3.02 12.81
N GLN A 130 6.63 -2.55 12.72
CA GLN A 130 7.42 -2.12 13.87
C GLN A 130 6.90 -0.77 14.43
N PRO A 131 6.40 -0.73 15.69
CA PRO A 131 5.80 0.48 16.26
C PRO A 131 6.75 1.69 16.33
N ALA A 132 8.03 1.46 16.63
CA ALA A 132 9.02 2.54 16.69
C ALA A 132 9.24 3.20 15.32
N ILE A 133 9.32 2.40 14.26
CA ILE A 133 9.46 2.92 12.88
C ILE A 133 8.18 3.68 12.48
N ARG A 134 7.03 3.11 12.80
CA ARG A 134 5.73 3.73 12.52
C ARG A 134 5.58 5.08 13.24
N GLN A 135 5.98 5.16 14.50
CA GLN A 135 5.99 6.42 15.26
C GLN A 135 6.91 7.48 14.63
N ASN A 136 8.11 7.09 14.19
CA ASN A 136 9.02 7.99 13.49
C ASN A 136 8.41 8.49 12.17
N GLN A 137 7.72 7.62 11.42
CA GLN A 137 6.98 8.02 10.21
C GLN A 137 5.86 9.01 10.56
N ILE A 138 5.06 8.74 11.59
CA ILE A 138 3.98 9.65 12.03
C ILE A 138 4.55 11.03 12.35
N GLN A 139 5.63 11.10 13.13
CA GLN A 139 6.29 12.37 13.46
C GLN A 139 6.81 13.08 12.21
N HIS A 140 7.53 12.36 11.35
CA HIS A 140 8.08 12.92 10.13
C HIS A 140 7.00 13.47 9.20
N TYR A 141 5.85 12.80 9.06
CA TYR A 141 4.83 13.24 8.10
C TYR A 141 3.83 14.24 8.66
N LEU A 142 3.43 14.10 9.93
CA LEU A 142 2.33 14.87 10.53
C LEU A 142 2.78 16.02 11.43
N CYS A 143 4.05 16.05 11.84
CA CYS A 143 4.57 17.07 12.74
C CYS A 143 5.42 18.10 11.99
N PRO A 144 5.54 19.32 12.53
CA PRO A 144 6.51 20.29 12.09
C PRO A 144 7.94 19.72 12.01
N GLN A 145 8.63 19.98 10.90
CA GLN A 145 10.04 19.61 10.76
C GLN A 145 10.93 20.44 11.69
N PRO A 146 12.05 19.88 12.20
CA PRO A 146 12.98 20.63 13.03
C PRO A 146 13.73 21.70 12.22
N ASP A 147 13.82 22.90 12.80
CA ASP A 147 14.42 24.09 12.16
C ASP A 147 15.96 24.04 12.07
N VAL A 148 16.56 23.03 12.70
CA VAL A 148 18.01 22.87 12.85
C VAL A 148 18.41 21.42 12.60
N ILE A 149 19.26 21.21 11.60
CA ILE A 149 19.93 19.92 11.40
C ILE A 149 21.25 19.96 12.17
N THR A 150 21.45 19.00 13.08
CA THR A 150 22.73 18.84 13.78
C THR A 150 23.57 17.81 13.04
N LEU A 151 24.70 18.25 12.51
CA LEU A 151 25.67 17.39 11.83
C LEU A 151 26.43 16.51 12.85
N PRO A 152 27.08 15.42 12.40
CA PRO A 152 27.88 14.54 13.26
C PRO A 152 29.06 15.23 13.95
N ASP A 153 29.48 16.39 13.44
CA ASP A 153 30.52 17.26 14.00
C ASP A 153 29.97 18.24 15.07
N GLY A 154 28.67 18.18 15.36
CA GLY A 154 27.99 19.07 16.31
C GLY A 154 27.62 20.43 15.73
N GLN A 155 27.90 20.72 14.46
CA GLN A 155 27.47 21.96 13.81
C GLN A 155 25.95 21.94 13.59
N LYS A 156 25.33 23.06 13.94
CA LYS A 156 23.89 23.31 13.75
C LYS A 156 23.69 24.12 12.48
N ILE A 157 23.12 23.51 11.44
CA ILE A 157 22.75 24.22 10.22
C ILE A 157 21.28 24.63 10.33
N PRO A 158 20.96 25.94 10.34
CA PRO A 158 19.58 26.40 10.24
C PRO A 158 19.05 26.11 8.84
N VAL A 159 17.87 25.49 8.75
CA VAL A 159 17.21 25.25 7.47
C VAL A 159 16.66 26.60 6.98
N LYS A 160 17.06 27.00 5.76
CA LYS A 160 16.86 28.38 5.23
C LYS A 160 15.39 28.82 5.05
N ASP A 161 14.43 27.92 5.27
CA ASP A 161 12.99 28.16 5.20
C ASP A 161 12.27 27.81 6.53
N ALA A 162 12.91 28.10 7.67
CA ALA A 162 12.37 27.82 9.02
C ALA A 162 11.01 28.46 9.34
N ASP A 163 10.58 29.48 8.58
CA ASP A 163 9.25 30.10 8.74
C ASP A 163 8.10 29.21 8.24
N GLN A 164 8.41 28.14 7.50
CA GLN A 164 7.43 27.12 7.14
C GLN A 164 7.79 25.82 7.84
N ARG A 165 7.25 25.63 9.05
CA ARG A 165 7.03 24.32 9.68
C ARG A 165 6.11 23.49 8.78
N LYS A 166 6.62 23.09 7.62
CA LYS A 166 5.84 22.49 6.56
C LYS A 166 5.57 21.07 6.96
N VAL A 167 4.36 20.85 7.44
CA VAL A 167 3.81 19.53 7.62
C VAL A 167 3.74 18.88 6.24
N LEU A 168 4.31 17.70 6.08
CA LEU A 168 4.34 16.99 4.81
C LEU A 168 2.95 16.49 4.41
N VAL A 169 2.16 16.08 5.41
CA VAL A 169 0.77 15.66 5.24
C VAL A 169 -0.08 16.29 6.35
N PRO A 170 -1.02 17.19 6.03
CA PRO A 170 -1.92 17.77 7.02
C PRO A 170 -2.66 16.67 7.79
N PRO A 171 -2.79 16.77 9.13
CA PRO A 171 -3.50 15.75 9.92
C PRO A 171 -4.92 15.47 9.45
N THR A 172 -5.62 16.49 8.93
CA THR A 172 -6.97 16.36 8.37
C THR A 172 -7.02 15.40 7.19
N GLU A 173 -6.02 15.42 6.30
CA GLU A 173 -5.98 14.50 5.15
C GLU A 173 -5.86 13.04 5.60
N LEU A 174 -5.10 12.78 6.67
CA LEU A 174 -4.99 11.42 7.21
C LEU A 174 -6.29 10.98 7.89
N VAL A 175 -6.99 11.90 8.59
CA VAL A 175 -8.30 11.62 9.20
C VAL A 175 -9.32 11.27 8.11
N ASP A 176 -9.38 12.04 7.03
CA ASP A 176 -10.26 11.78 5.89
C ASP A 176 -9.92 10.44 5.24
N ALA A 177 -8.63 10.15 5.02
CA ALA A 177 -8.18 8.88 4.48
C ALA A 177 -8.59 7.67 5.35
N ILE A 178 -8.49 7.79 6.67
CA ILE A 178 -8.93 6.75 7.62
C ILE A 178 -10.45 6.58 7.56
N SER A 179 -11.21 7.68 7.56
CA SER A 179 -12.67 7.68 7.46
C SER A 179 -13.14 6.97 6.19
N ASP A 180 -12.57 7.34 5.04
CA ASP A 180 -12.86 6.74 3.74
C ASP A 180 -12.48 5.25 3.67
N ALA A 181 -11.34 4.88 4.25
CA ALA A 181 -10.90 3.49 4.29
C ALA A 181 -11.87 2.61 5.11
N VAL A 182 -12.32 3.10 6.28
CA VAL A 182 -13.33 2.41 7.10
C VAL A 182 -14.66 2.31 6.35
N ALA A 183 -15.11 3.39 5.71
CA ALA A 183 -16.34 3.39 4.94
C ALA A 183 -16.29 2.38 3.77
N ARG A 184 -15.16 2.30 3.07
CA ARG A 184 -14.94 1.31 2.00
C ARG A 184 -15.01 -0.12 2.52
N VAL A 185 -14.34 -0.43 3.63
CA VAL A 185 -14.37 -1.78 4.22
C VAL A 185 -15.80 -2.16 4.64
N ARG A 186 -16.53 -1.25 5.29
CA ARG A 186 -17.93 -1.50 5.68
C ARG A 186 -18.86 -1.67 4.49
N THR A 187 -18.62 -0.93 3.41
CA THR A 187 -19.37 -1.08 2.16
C THR A 187 -19.14 -2.47 1.56
N LEU A 188 -17.88 -2.94 1.53
CA LEU A 188 -17.52 -4.27 1.04
C LEU A 188 -18.09 -5.39 1.91
N GLU A 189 -18.06 -5.22 3.24
CA GLU A 189 -18.68 -6.15 4.20
C GLU A 189 -20.19 -6.28 3.94
N ASN A 190 -20.89 -5.15 3.81
CA ASN A 190 -22.33 -5.12 3.56
C ASN A 190 -22.71 -5.72 2.20
N ALA A 191 -21.85 -5.54 1.19
CA ALA A 191 -22.01 -6.16 -0.12
C ALA A 191 -21.65 -7.65 -0.14
N GLY A 192 -21.12 -8.20 0.95
CA GLY A 192 -20.67 -9.60 1.04
C GLY A 192 -19.38 -9.89 0.28
N GLY A 193 -18.60 -8.86 -0.05
CA GLY A 193 -17.30 -8.97 -0.72
C GLY A 193 -16.15 -9.33 0.23
N VAL A 194 -16.32 -9.09 1.53
CA VAL A 194 -15.38 -9.46 2.60
C VAL A 194 -16.19 -10.08 3.73
N ASP A 195 -15.65 -11.09 4.41
CA ASP A 195 -16.30 -11.67 5.56
C ASP A 195 -16.22 -10.73 6.78
N LYS A 196 -17.01 -11.02 7.81
CA LYS A 196 -17.06 -10.14 8.99
C LYS A 196 -15.76 -10.15 9.80
N VAL A 197 -15.02 -11.26 9.79
CA VAL A 197 -13.80 -11.39 10.59
C VAL A 197 -12.67 -10.60 9.94
N ASP A 198 -12.46 -10.74 8.63
CA ASP A 198 -11.40 -9.99 7.94
C ASP A 198 -11.74 -8.50 7.90
N ALA A 199 -13.01 -8.13 7.69
CA ALA A 199 -13.44 -6.74 7.75
C ALA A 199 -13.17 -6.11 9.13
N ALA A 200 -13.44 -6.84 10.22
CA ALA A 200 -13.12 -6.39 11.57
C ALA A 200 -11.60 -6.24 11.78
N GLY A 201 -10.80 -7.17 11.27
CA GLY A 201 -9.34 -7.09 11.32
C GLY A 201 -8.78 -5.85 10.60
N MET A 202 -9.27 -5.55 9.41
CA MET A 202 -8.88 -4.35 8.66
C MET A 202 -9.25 -3.07 9.41
N VAL A 203 -10.46 -3.00 9.96
CA VAL A 203 -10.92 -1.83 10.74
C VAL A 203 -10.09 -1.66 12.02
N GLU A 204 -9.71 -2.74 12.69
CA GLU A 204 -8.85 -2.67 13.86
C GLU A 204 -7.43 -2.18 13.51
N GLY A 205 -6.91 -2.57 12.34
CA GLY A 205 -5.66 -2.03 11.81
C GLY A 205 -5.70 -0.50 11.66
N PHE A 206 -6.76 0.04 11.04
CA PHE A 206 -6.96 1.49 10.96
C PHE A 206 -7.11 2.13 12.34
N ARG A 207 -7.83 1.47 13.26
CA ARG A 207 -8.03 1.96 14.63
C ARG A 207 -6.72 2.06 15.39
N GLN A 208 -5.83 1.08 15.23
CA GLN A 208 -4.53 1.08 15.88
C GLN A 208 -3.66 2.24 15.38
N VAL A 209 -3.60 2.44 14.07
CA VAL A 209 -2.91 3.59 13.46
C VAL A 209 -3.49 4.91 14.00
N ALA A 210 -4.82 5.04 14.05
CA ALA A 210 -5.49 6.24 14.55
C ALA A 210 -5.14 6.56 16.01
N LYS A 211 -5.01 5.54 16.89
CA LYS A 211 -4.59 5.75 18.28
C LYS A 211 -3.18 6.30 18.38
N GLU A 212 -2.25 5.73 17.61
CA GLU A 212 -0.85 6.14 17.64
C GLU A 212 -0.67 7.56 17.10
N VAL A 213 -1.36 7.88 16.00
CA VAL A 213 -1.44 9.22 15.44
C VAL A 213 -1.99 10.22 16.46
N ARG A 214 -3.07 9.86 17.17
CA ARG A 214 -3.65 10.70 18.22
C ARG A 214 -2.66 11.02 19.34
N ILE A 215 -1.84 10.05 19.75
CA ILE A 215 -0.82 10.26 20.79
C ILE A 215 0.22 11.27 20.28
N VAL A 216 0.75 11.06 19.07
CA VAL A 216 1.80 11.93 18.51
C VAL A 216 1.29 13.35 18.26
N ILE A 217 0.11 13.50 17.64
CA ILE A 217 -0.50 14.82 17.42
C ILE A 217 -0.82 15.50 18.76
N GLY A 218 -1.35 14.76 19.73
CA GLY A 218 -1.66 15.30 21.06
C GLY A 218 -0.42 15.81 21.80
N ASN A 219 0.73 15.16 21.61
CA ASN A 219 2.00 15.59 22.17
C ASN A 219 2.55 16.86 21.49
N GLU A 220 2.44 16.96 20.15
CA GLU A 220 3.06 18.05 19.38
C GLU A 220 2.18 19.30 19.22
N TYR A 221 0.86 19.12 19.04
CA TYR A 221 -0.08 20.23 18.85
C TYR A 221 -0.85 20.60 20.12
N GLY A 222 -0.72 19.79 21.18
CA GLY A 222 -1.41 19.98 22.46
C GLY A 222 -2.88 19.53 22.46
N VAL A 223 -3.41 19.21 23.63
CA VAL A 223 -4.79 18.68 23.83
C VAL A 223 -5.88 19.77 23.74
N LYS A 224 -5.54 21.02 23.40
CA LYS A 224 -6.50 22.13 23.37
C LYS A 224 -6.83 22.55 21.94
N SER A 225 -7.79 21.85 21.32
CA SER A 225 -8.53 22.44 20.20
C SER A 225 -10.00 22.06 20.31
N GLN A 226 -10.80 23.07 20.67
CA GLN A 226 -12.27 23.17 20.65
C GLN A 226 -13.08 22.46 21.76
N ASP A 227 -13.07 23.09 22.94
CA ASP A 227 -14.22 23.09 23.85
C ASP A 227 -14.38 24.50 24.49
N SER A 228 -14.25 25.54 23.67
CA SER A 228 -14.22 26.94 24.12
C SER A 228 -15.13 27.87 23.32
N HIS A 229 -16.32 27.41 22.93
CA HIS A 229 -17.45 28.27 22.54
C HIS A 229 -18.80 27.61 22.86
N ARG A 230 -19.08 27.47 24.16
CA ARG A 230 -20.44 27.54 24.71
C ARG A 230 -20.37 28.25 26.07
N GLN A 231 -20.39 29.57 26.02
CA GLN A 231 -20.99 30.41 27.06
C GLN A 231 -22.23 31.06 26.45
#